data_AF-A0AAD7LWP3-F1
#
_entry.id   AF-A0AAD7LWP3-F1
#
_cell.length_a   1.000
_cell.length_b   1.000
_cell.length_c   1.000
_cell.angle_alpha   90.00
_cell.angle_beta   90.00
_cell.angle_gamma   90.00
#
_symmetry.space_group_name_H-M   'P 1'
#
loop_
_entity.id
_entity.type
_entity.pdbx_description
1 polymer ?
#
loop_
_entity_poly.entity_id
_entity_poly.type
_entity_poly.pdbx_seq_one_letter_code
_entity_poly.pdbx_strand_id
1 'polypeptide(L)'
;MTFFYPYKLTINNDMDPTLEFAIKSQLLQQSLSQTLTHFYPLAGRFKNDSIVDCNDNGVIFIESRTNSHLSDFLSHPDFTVIDSHFLPSSDPQTMEMSKGSMLLFRFILFGCGGTAISCSASHKIMDLLSFVIFLRSWSSTCCGTTVPVFPDLNVATSRLPSINEMSQIPASVVLSNKKLASRRKGTFRPSIFIQTVNLRPRMDPPLPQNAMGNLAWLFPLVIIENEKDLEFVELVKTLMATRLSLENKVKEFKGEGIVEAVKEGLKEREEHFE
;
A
#
# COMPACT_ATOMS: atom_id res chain seq x y z
N MET A 1 -0.70 -4.67 4.97
CA MET A 1 0.59 -5.39 4.97
C MET A 1 0.94 -5.74 6.40
N THR A 2 1.43 -6.94 6.69
CA THR A 2 1.73 -7.39 8.07
C THR A 2 3.15 -7.95 8.16
N PHE A 3 3.93 -7.48 9.14
CA PHE A 3 5.29 -7.92 9.44
C PHE A 3 5.32 -8.70 10.74
N PHE A 4 6.03 -9.83 10.78
CA PHE A 4 6.10 -10.71 11.94
C PHE A 4 7.52 -10.72 12.52
N TYR A 5 7.61 -10.65 13.84
CA TYR A 5 8.86 -10.59 14.59
C TYR A 5 8.87 -11.66 15.67
N PRO A 6 9.74 -12.69 15.56
CA PRO A 6 9.84 -13.74 16.56
C PRO A 6 10.39 -13.20 17.88
N TYR A 7 9.95 -13.80 18.98
CA TYR A 7 10.51 -13.54 20.31
C TYR A 7 11.86 -14.21 20.44
N LYS A 8 12.88 -13.48 20.90
CA LYS A 8 14.21 -14.02 21.18
C LYS A 8 14.44 -14.00 22.68
N LEU A 9 14.45 -15.18 23.29
CA LEU A 9 14.90 -15.36 24.67
C LEU A 9 16.42 -15.10 24.73
N THR A 10 16.81 -13.95 25.27
CA THR A 10 18.21 -13.74 25.66
C THR A 10 18.48 -14.42 26.99
N ILE A 11 19.55 -15.22 27.06
CA ILE A 11 19.96 -16.08 28.19
C ILE A 11 20.03 -15.34 29.54
N ASN A 12 20.09 -14.00 29.54
CA ASN A 12 20.27 -13.16 30.72
C ASN A 12 19.11 -12.19 31.03
N ASN A 13 18.04 -12.14 30.23
CA ASN A 13 16.91 -11.22 30.47
C ASN A 13 15.58 -11.97 30.42
N ASP A 14 15.06 -12.29 31.61
CA ASP A 14 13.71 -12.80 31.84
C ASP A 14 12.72 -11.62 31.92
N MET A 15 12.81 -10.69 30.97
CA MET A 15 11.88 -9.56 30.90
C MET A 15 10.50 -10.09 30.54
N ASP A 16 9.50 -9.69 31.32
CA ASP A 16 8.10 -10.01 31.04
C ASP A 16 7.76 -9.58 29.59
N PRO A 17 7.28 -10.50 28.72
CA PRO A 17 6.91 -10.17 27.36
C PRO A 17 5.91 -9.02 27.26
N THR A 18 5.06 -8.83 28.27
CA THR A 18 4.12 -7.70 28.32
C THR A 18 4.83 -6.37 28.52
N LEU A 19 5.85 -6.32 29.39
CA LEU A 19 6.65 -5.13 29.62
C LEU A 19 7.51 -4.80 28.39
N GLU A 20 8.14 -5.81 27.76
CA GLU A 20 8.90 -5.61 26.52
C GLU A 20 8.00 -5.10 25.39
N PHE A 21 6.78 -5.63 25.28
CA PHE A 21 5.78 -5.14 24.32
C PHE A 21 5.43 -3.66 24.56
N ALA A 22 5.18 -3.25 25.81
CA ALA A 22 4.87 -1.87 26.14
C ALA A 22 6.02 -0.91 25.79
N ILE A 23 7.27 -1.29 26.10
CA ILE A 23 8.47 -0.52 25.74
C ILE A 23 8.60 -0.39 24.22
N LYS A 24 8.44 -1.49 23.48
CA LYS A 24 8.46 -1.48 22.01
C LYS A 24 7.35 -0.61 21.43
N SER A 25 6.15 -0.69 21.99
CA SER A 25 5.02 0.13 21.53
C SER A 25 5.31 1.63 21.70
N GLN A 26 5.83 2.03 22.85
CA GLN A 26 6.20 3.42 23.10
C GLN A 26 7.27 3.91 22.11
N LEU A 27 8.31 3.10 21.85
CA LEU A 27 9.35 3.42 20.86
C LEU A 27 8.78 3.54 19.45
N LEU A 28 7.89 2.64 19.05
CA LEU A 28 7.22 2.66 17.75
C LEU A 28 6.36 3.93 17.59
N GLN A 29 5.57 4.29 18.61
CA GLN A 29 4.72 5.48 18.57
C GLN A 29 5.55 6.77 18.53
N GLN A 30 6.60 6.86 19.34
CA GLN A 30 7.46 8.05 19.40
C GLN A 30 8.23 8.26 18.09
N SER A 31 8.82 7.18 17.55
CA SER A 31 9.51 7.24 16.26
C SER A 31 8.55 7.53 15.11
N LEU A 32 7.33 6.98 15.15
CA LEU A 32 6.29 7.26 14.15
C LEU A 32 5.91 8.74 14.14
N SER A 33 5.71 9.33 15.32
CA SER A 33 5.43 10.77 15.47
C SER A 33 6.55 11.63 14.88
N GLN A 34 7.82 11.27 15.13
CA GLN A 34 8.97 11.96 14.56
C GLN A 34 9.07 11.77 13.04
N THR A 35 8.83 10.57 12.52
CA THR A 35 8.84 10.35 11.07
C THR A 35 7.74 11.16 10.38
N LEU A 36 6.55 11.24 10.99
CA LEU A 36 5.42 11.99 10.45
C LEU A 36 5.71 13.49 10.30
N THR A 37 6.70 14.08 10.99
CA THR A 37 7.05 15.49 10.73
C THR A 37 7.63 15.70 9.33
N HIS A 38 8.29 14.68 8.76
CA HIS A 38 8.79 14.72 7.38
C HIS A 38 7.74 14.25 6.38
N PHE A 39 6.80 13.41 6.82
CA PHE A 39 5.69 12.89 6.04
C PHE A 39 4.36 13.51 6.49
N TYR A 40 4.35 14.82 6.77
CA TYR A 40 3.24 15.51 7.43
C TYR A 40 1.87 15.32 6.75
N PRO A 41 1.74 15.19 5.42
CA PRO A 41 0.42 14.93 4.83
C PRO A 41 -0.21 13.65 5.34
N LEU A 42 0.58 12.64 5.73
CA LEU A 42 0.08 11.35 6.22
C LEU A 42 -0.55 11.44 7.62
N ALA A 43 -0.26 12.50 8.37
CA ALA A 43 -0.90 12.82 9.65
C ALA A 43 -2.22 13.60 9.48
N GLY A 44 -2.58 13.98 8.24
CA GLY A 44 -3.80 14.70 7.93
C GLY A 44 -5.05 13.83 7.82
N ARG A 45 -6.10 14.37 7.19
CA ARG A 45 -7.32 13.65 6.81
C ARG A 45 -7.71 13.94 5.37
N PHE A 46 -8.28 12.96 4.68
CA PHE A 46 -8.99 13.23 3.43
C PHE A 46 -10.22 14.12 3.72
N LYS A 47 -10.25 15.30 3.12
CA LYS A 47 -11.43 16.18 3.12
C LYS A 47 -12.46 15.70 2.09
N ASN A 48 -11.96 15.20 0.96
CA ASN A 48 -12.70 14.56 -0.12
C ASN A 48 -11.76 13.58 -0.86
N ASP A 49 -12.13 13.11 -2.04
CA ASP A 49 -11.37 12.11 -2.78
C ASP A 49 -10.04 12.61 -3.40
N SER A 50 -9.81 13.92 -3.43
CA SER A 50 -8.67 14.53 -4.11
C SER A 50 -7.85 15.49 -3.23
N ILE A 51 -8.35 15.84 -2.04
CA ILE A 51 -7.74 16.84 -1.16
C ILE A 51 -7.47 16.24 0.22
N VAL A 52 -6.22 16.40 0.65
CA VAL A 52 -5.76 16.08 2.00
C VAL A 52 -5.69 17.38 2.81
N ASP A 53 -6.42 17.41 3.92
CA ASP A 53 -6.30 18.43 4.94
C ASP A 53 -5.15 18.04 5.88
N CYS A 54 -4.04 18.78 5.85
CA CYS A 54 -2.88 18.57 6.70
C CYS A 54 -3.11 19.17 8.10
N ASN A 55 -4.08 18.60 8.83
CA ASN A 55 -4.58 19.10 10.10
C ASN A 55 -3.90 18.49 11.35
N ASP A 56 -2.84 17.70 11.15
CA ASP A 56 -2.08 17.04 12.23
C ASP A 56 -2.93 16.17 13.18
N ASN A 57 -4.09 15.66 12.72
CA ASN A 57 -4.90 14.71 13.47
C ASN A 57 -4.22 13.34 13.68
N GLY A 58 -2.98 13.17 13.22
CA GLY A 58 -2.12 12.01 13.45
C GLY A 58 -2.58 10.76 12.70
N VAL A 59 -2.05 9.62 13.10
CA VAL A 59 -2.42 8.30 12.58
C VAL A 59 -3.04 7.45 13.68
N ILE A 60 -3.83 6.45 13.31
CA ILE A 60 -4.39 5.52 14.29
C ILE A 60 -3.37 4.40 14.54
N PHE A 61 -2.97 4.23 15.80
CA PHE A 61 -2.09 3.16 16.26
C PHE A 61 -2.83 2.33 17.30
N ILE A 62 -3.07 1.06 17.00
CA ILE A 62 -3.83 0.14 17.85
C ILE A 62 -2.89 -0.91 18.44
N GLU A 63 -2.99 -1.13 19.74
CA GLU A 63 -2.36 -2.29 20.38
C GLU A 63 -3.37 -3.41 20.52
N SER A 64 -2.96 -4.65 20.23
CA SER A 64 -3.79 -5.82 20.46
C SER A 64 -2.97 -7.02 20.90
N ARG A 65 -3.65 -8.05 21.40
CA ARG A 65 -3.03 -9.28 21.90
C ARG A 65 -3.77 -10.49 21.35
N THR A 66 -3.04 -11.57 21.13
CA THR A 66 -3.57 -12.89 20.80
C THR A 66 -2.94 -13.95 21.68
N ASN A 67 -3.72 -14.97 22.03
CA ASN A 67 -3.24 -16.10 22.83
C ASN A 67 -2.49 -17.14 21.99
N SER A 68 -2.54 -17.04 20.66
CA SER A 68 -1.83 -17.95 19.75
C SER A 68 -0.31 -17.75 19.81
N HIS A 69 0.45 -18.80 19.57
CA HIS A 69 1.88 -18.72 19.31
C HIS A 69 2.14 -18.24 17.87
N LEU A 70 3.18 -17.43 17.69
CA LEU A 70 3.56 -16.95 16.37
C LEU A 70 4.01 -18.09 15.45
N SER A 71 4.73 -19.08 15.98
CA SER A 71 5.19 -20.26 15.24
C SER A 71 4.02 -21.05 14.63
N ASP A 72 2.97 -21.24 15.42
CA ASP A 72 1.82 -22.04 15.04
C ASP A 72 1.05 -21.33 13.93
N PHE A 73 0.89 -20.02 14.07
CA PHE A 73 0.28 -19.17 13.06
C PHE A 73 1.07 -19.17 11.75
N LEU A 74 2.40 -19.02 11.79
CA LEU A 74 3.23 -18.99 10.58
C LEU A 74 3.36 -20.36 9.90
N SER A 75 3.19 -21.46 10.64
CA SER A 75 3.23 -22.82 10.08
C SER A 75 2.01 -23.11 9.21
N HIS A 76 0.85 -22.57 9.57
CA HIS A 76 -0.40 -22.72 8.83
C HIS A 76 -1.12 -21.36 8.79
N PRO A 77 -0.67 -20.42 7.94
CA PRO A 77 -1.20 -19.07 7.92
C PRO A 77 -2.68 -19.07 7.49
N ASP A 78 -3.54 -18.66 8.40
CA ASP A 78 -4.95 -18.41 8.11
C ASP A 78 -5.13 -16.96 7.64
N PHE A 79 -5.23 -16.79 6.32
CA PHE A 79 -5.45 -15.47 5.71
C PHE A 79 -6.77 -14.84 6.15
N THR A 80 -7.78 -15.63 6.53
CA THR A 80 -9.03 -15.08 7.04
C THR A 80 -8.82 -14.38 8.38
N VAL A 81 -7.95 -14.92 9.24
CA VAL A 81 -7.56 -14.32 10.52
C VAL A 81 -6.73 -13.04 10.32
N ILE A 82 -5.84 -13.03 9.32
CA ILE A 82 -5.11 -11.79 8.96
C ILE A 82 -6.12 -10.72 8.57
N ASP A 83 -7.03 -11.06 7.67
CA ASP A 83 -8.03 -10.15 7.13
C ASP A 83 -9.03 -9.71 8.18
N SER A 84 -9.43 -10.54 9.15
CA SER A 84 -10.45 -10.16 10.14
C SER A 84 -9.88 -9.55 11.43
N HIS A 85 -8.68 -9.97 11.87
CA HIS A 85 -8.16 -9.62 13.19
C HIS A 85 -6.88 -8.79 13.17
N PHE A 86 -6.02 -8.95 12.16
CA PHE A 86 -4.71 -8.26 12.17
C PHE A 86 -4.77 -6.91 11.47
N LEU A 87 -5.50 -6.81 10.37
CA LEU A 87 -5.64 -5.55 9.65
C LEU A 87 -6.46 -4.53 10.47
N PRO A 88 -5.94 -3.31 10.71
CA PRO A 88 -6.68 -2.25 11.40
C PRO A 88 -8.02 -1.94 10.73
N SER A 89 -8.04 -1.97 9.39
CA SER A 89 -9.19 -1.61 8.55
C SER A 89 -10.38 -2.57 8.63
N SER A 90 -10.21 -3.70 9.32
CA SER A 90 -11.23 -4.73 9.42
C SER A 90 -12.10 -4.61 10.65
N ASP A 91 -11.70 -3.74 11.59
CA ASP A 91 -12.50 -3.40 12.75
C ASP A 91 -13.43 -2.22 12.41
N PRO A 92 -14.77 -2.41 12.42
CA PRO A 92 -15.73 -1.34 12.11
C PRO A 92 -15.58 -0.12 13.02
N GLN A 93 -15.30 -0.33 14.32
CA GLN A 93 -15.15 0.76 15.28
C GLN A 93 -13.89 1.59 14.97
N THR A 94 -12.77 0.92 14.68
CA THR A 94 -11.56 1.58 14.17
C THR A 94 -11.88 2.42 12.93
N MET A 95 -12.63 1.88 11.97
CA MET A 95 -12.95 2.57 10.72
C MET A 95 -13.84 3.79 10.91
N GLU A 96 -14.78 3.75 11.83
CA GLU A 96 -15.59 4.92 12.20
C GLU A 96 -14.72 6.02 12.84
N MET A 97 -13.85 5.65 13.77
CA MET A 97 -12.94 6.58 14.44
C MET A 97 -11.86 7.13 13.50
N SER A 98 -11.46 6.35 12.51
CA SER A 98 -10.39 6.68 11.57
C SER A 98 -10.90 7.36 10.30
N LYS A 99 -12.09 7.97 10.31
CA LYS A 99 -12.70 8.57 9.13
C LYS A 99 -11.74 9.57 8.46
N GLY A 100 -11.37 9.29 7.22
CA GLY A 100 -10.43 10.09 6.44
C GLY A 100 -8.95 9.88 6.76
N SER A 101 -8.59 9.00 7.71
CA SER A 101 -7.18 8.67 7.98
C SER A 101 -6.55 7.95 6.79
N MET A 102 -5.30 8.27 6.49
CA MET A 102 -4.53 7.69 5.39
C MET A 102 -3.71 6.47 5.81
N LEU A 103 -3.34 6.39 7.08
CA LEU A 103 -2.53 5.34 7.65
C LEU A 103 -3.15 4.83 8.95
N LEU A 104 -3.19 3.51 9.08
CA LEU A 104 -3.58 2.80 10.29
C LEU A 104 -2.50 1.76 10.60
N PHE A 105 -2.16 1.62 11.87
CA PHE A 105 -1.23 0.62 12.37
C PHE A 105 -1.90 -0.21 13.46
N ARG A 106 -1.57 -1.51 13.49
CA ARG A 106 -1.88 -2.39 14.60
C ARG A 106 -0.62 -3.14 15.03
N PHE A 107 -0.25 -3.00 16.29
CA PHE A 107 0.84 -3.72 16.92
C PHE A 107 0.27 -4.84 17.79
N ILE A 108 0.67 -6.07 17.50
CA ILE A 108 0.05 -7.29 18.01
C ILE A 108 1.07 -8.05 18.85
N LEU A 109 0.71 -8.42 20.08
CA LEU A 109 1.46 -9.36 20.93
C LEU A 109 0.89 -10.77 20.81
N PHE A 110 1.74 -11.75 20.54
CA PHE A 110 1.41 -13.18 20.58
C PHE A 110 1.68 -13.75 21.99
N GLY A 111 1.00 -14.85 22.34
CA GLY A 111 1.14 -15.51 23.64
C GLY A 111 2.56 -15.98 23.94
N CYS A 112 3.36 -16.22 22.90
CA CYS A 112 4.77 -16.60 22.99
C CYS A 112 5.75 -15.41 23.12
N GLY A 113 5.25 -14.18 23.29
CA GLY A 113 6.04 -12.95 23.26
C GLY A 113 6.42 -12.46 21.86
N GLY A 114 6.06 -13.22 20.81
CA GLY A 114 6.26 -12.80 19.43
C GLY A 114 5.40 -11.57 19.12
N THR A 115 5.78 -10.77 18.12
CA THR A 115 4.99 -9.58 17.77
C THR A 115 4.72 -9.49 16.29
N ALA A 116 3.68 -8.74 15.91
CA ALA A 116 3.42 -8.37 14.53
C ALA A 116 3.05 -6.90 14.42
N ILE A 117 3.45 -6.26 13.32
CA ILE A 117 3.02 -4.91 12.96
C ILE A 117 2.23 -5.01 11.67
N SER A 118 0.95 -4.66 11.73
CA SER A 118 0.09 -4.55 10.56
C SER A 118 -0.12 -3.08 10.19
N CYS A 119 -0.13 -2.78 8.90
CA CYS A 119 -0.40 -1.46 8.36
C CYS A 119 -1.47 -1.53 7.26
N SER A 120 -2.46 -0.63 7.36
CA SER A 120 -3.39 -0.29 6.29
C SER A 120 -3.09 1.12 5.82
N ALA A 121 -2.71 1.26 4.54
CA ALA A 121 -2.41 2.54 3.90
C ALA A 121 -3.37 2.79 2.75
N SER A 122 -3.90 4.01 2.63
CA SER A 122 -4.73 4.39 1.50
C SER A 122 -3.88 4.51 0.23
N HIS A 123 -4.19 3.66 -0.76
CA HIS A 123 -3.52 3.71 -2.06
C HIS A 123 -3.82 5.02 -2.83
N LYS A 124 -4.77 5.85 -2.36
CA LYS A 124 -5.06 7.17 -2.95
C LYS A 124 -3.89 8.14 -2.84
N ILE A 125 -3.07 8.04 -1.79
CA ILE A 125 -1.99 9.01 -1.53
C ILE A 125 -0.58 8.47 -1.83
N MET A 126 -0.39 7.16 -1.80
CA MET A 126 0.93 6.57 -1.97
C MET A 126 0.88 5.28 -2.79
N ASP A 127 1.84 5.15 -3.69
CA ASP A 127 2.17 3.85 -4.29
C ASP A 127 3.08 3.02 -3.38
N LEU A 128 3.36 1.79 -3.81
CA LEU A 128 4.17 0.85 -3.05
C LEU A 128 5.58 1.39 -2.76
N LEU A 129 6.21 2.11 -3.70
CA LEU A 129 7.56 2.65 -3.49
C LEU A 129 7.55 3.75 -2.43
N SER A 130 6.59 4.68 -2.51
CA SER A 130 6.38 5.71 -1.50
C SER A 130 6.14 5.11 -0.12
N PHE A 131 5.34 4.04 -0.04
CA PHE A 131 5.10 3.33 1.21
C PHE A 131 6.37 2.68 1.77
N VAL A 132 7.19 2.05 0.92
CA VAL A 132 8.49 1.49 1.32
C VAL A 132 9.45 2.57 1.82
N ILE A 133 9.48 3.73 1.18
CA ILE A 133 10.30 4.88 1.62
C ILE A 133 9.86 5.35 3.00
N PHE A 134 8.54 5.48 3.23
CA PHE A 134 7.99 5.79 4.54
C PHE A 134 8.42 4.76 5.59
N LEU A 135 8.26 3.45 5.33
CA LEU A 135 8.67 2.40 6.26
C LEU A 135 10.18 2.40 6.55
N ARG A 136 11.01 2.67 5.54
CA ARG A 136 12.46 2.78 5.69
C ARG A 136 12.84 3.99 6.54
N SER A 137 12.18 5.13 6.33
CA SER A 137 12.40 6.31 7.16
C SER A 137 11.96 6.03 8.60
N TRP A 138 10.79 5.41 8.79
CA TRP A 138 10.27 5.10 10.12
C TRP A 138 11.17 4.13 10.88
N SER A 139 11.63 3.04 10.25
CA SER A 139 12.55 2.11 10.88
C SER A 139 13.90 2.76 11.20
N SER A 140 14.41 3.63 10.32
CA SER A 140 15.66 4.37 10.56
C SER A 140 15.53 5.31 11.76
N THR A 141 14.42 6.07 11.84
CA THR A 141 14.10 6.92 12.99
C THR A 141 13.99 6.08 14.27
N CYS A 142 13.27 4.95 14.24
CA CYS A 142 13.10 4.07 15.39
C CYS A 142 14.42 3.44 15.88
N CYS A 143 15.35 3.15 14.97
CA CYS A 143 16.67 2.63 15.30
C CYS A 143 17.69 3.71 15.67
N GLY A 144 17.34 5.00 15.56
CA GLY A 144 18.26 6.12 15.82
C GLY A 144 19.39 6.25 14.81
N THR A 145 19.22 5.79 13.57
CA THR A 145 20.25 5.91 12.52
C THR A 145 20.23 7.29 11.85
N THR A 146 21.38 7.73 11.33
CA THR A 146 21.64 9.15 10.96
C THR A 146 21.21 9.57 9.56
N VAL A 147 20.56 8.71 8.75
CA VAL A 147 20.18 9.08 7.37
C VAL A 147 18.67 8.86 7.14
N PRO A 148 17.81 9.77 7.63
CA PRO A 148 16.40 9.78 7.24
C PRO A 148 16.30 10.01 5.73
N VAL A 149 15.51 9.18 5.04
CA VAL A 149 15.16 9.43 3.64
C VAL A 149 13.99 10.40 3.62
N PHE A 150 14.24 11.65 3.26
CA PHE A 150 13.20 12.67 3.20
C PHE A 150 12.34 12.50 1.94
N PRO A 151 10.99 12.53 2.07
CA PRO A 151 10.11 12.50 0.91
C PRO A 151 10.19 13.83 0.16
N ASP A 152 10.22 13.77 -1.16
CA ASP A 152 9.99 14.95 -2.00
C ASP A 152 8.48 15.09 -2.25
N LEU A 153 7.86 16.02 -1.53
CA LEU A 153 6.43 16.31 -1.59
C LEU A 153 6.07 17.31 -2.71
N ASN A 154 7.07 17.95 -3.35
CA ASN A 154 6.87 19.01 -4.34
C ASN A 154 6.90 18.52 -5.80
N VAL A 155 7.34 17.29 -6.03
CA VAL A 155 7.40 16.69 -7.37
C VAL A 155 6.01 16.53 -7.97
N ALA A 156 5.03 16.10 -7.16
CA ALA A 156 3.65 15.92 -7.62
C ALA A 156 3.00 17.26 -8.00
N THR A 157 3.17 18.30 -7.18
CA THR A 157 2.55 19.62 -7.41
C THR A 157 3.12 20.39 -8.60
N SER A 158 4.34 20.08 -9.03
CA SER A 158 4.99 20.74 -10.17
C SER A 158 4.78 20.02 -11.51
N ARG A 159 4.29 18.77 -11.51
CA ARG A 159 4.21 17.92 -12.72
C ARG A 159 2.85 17.27 -12.96
N LEU A 160 1.98 17.23 -11.95
CA LEU A 160 0.61 16.74 -12.10
C LEU A 160 -0.35 17.92 -12.28
N PRO A 161 -1.45 17.73 -13.04
CA PRO A 161 -2.41 18.79 -13.30
C PRO A 161 -3.03 19.33 -12.02
N SER A 162 -3.54 20.56 -12.11
CA SER A 162 -4.20 21.22 -10.99
C SER A 162 -5.42 20.41 -10.54
N ILE A 163 -5.76 20.49 -9.25
CA ILE A 163 -6.89 19.77 -8.65
C ILE A 163 -8.21 20.05 -9.39
N ASN A 164 -8.36 21.24 -9.99
CA ASN A 164 -9.54 21.66 -10.76
C ASN A 164 -9.71 20.87 -12.07
N GLU A 165 -8.62 20.37 -12.67
CA GLU A 165 -8.65 19.55 -13.88
C GLU A 165 -8.92 18.07 -13.54
N MET A 166 -8.52 17.64 -12.34
CA MET A 166 -8.69 16.27 -11.85
C MET A 166 -10.08 16.01 -11.23
N SER A 167 -10.75 17.05 -10.71
CA SER A 167 -12.11 16.94 -10.13
C SER A 167 -13.19 16.55 -11.14
N GLN A 168 -12.87 16.54 -12.43
CA GLN A 168 -13.74 16.04 -13.50
C GLN A 168 -13.64 14.51 -13.68
N ILE A 169 -12.69 13.86 -13.02
CA ILE A 169 -12.49 12.41 -13.06
C ILE A 169 -13.19 11.80 -11.84
N PRO A 170 -14.19 10.91 -12.02
CA PRO A 170 -14.89 10.29 -10.90
C PRO A 170 -13.93 9.51 -10.00
N ALA A 171 -14.00 9.74 -8.69
CA ALA A 171 -13.26 8.97 -7.69
C ALA A 171 -13.68 7.49 -7.62
N SER A 172 -14.78 7.12 -8.28
CA SER A 172 -15.32 5.76 -8.36
C SER A 172 -14.50 4.79 -9.22
N VAL A 173 -13.51 5.26 -9.99
CA VAL A 173 -12.57 4.39 -10.74
C VAL A 173 -11.54 3.73 -9.81
N VAL A 174 -11.57 4.06 -8.51
CA VAL A 174 -10.79 3.38 -7.47
C VAL A 174 -11.29 1.95 -7.30
N LEU A 175 -10.70 1.05 -8.08
CA LEU A 175 -10.64 -0.40 -7.90
C LEU A 175 -11.91 -0.97 -7.24
N SER A 176 -13.00 -1.01 -8.00
CA SER A 176 -14.06 -1.95 -7.72
C SER A 176 -13.46 -3.35 -7.86
N ASN A 177 -12.89 -3.86 -6.77
CA ASN A 177 -12.64 -5.28 -6.59
C ASN A 177 -14.01 -5.96 -6.46
N LYS A 178 -14.80 -6.00 -7.53
CA LYS A 178 -15.89 -6.96 -7.65
C LYS A 178 -15.20 -8.31 -7.57
N LYS A 179 -15.35 -8.99 -6.44
CA LYS A 179 -14.97 -10.39 -6.29
C LYS A 179 -15.66 -11.18 -7.40
N LEU A 180 -14.96 -11.47 -8.49
CA LEU A 180 -15.39 -12.44 -9.48
C LEU A 180 -15.15 -13.84 -8.88
N ALA A 181 -15.95 -14.19 -7.87
CA ALA A 181 -15.86 -15.47 -7.19
C ALA A 181 -17.26 -16.00 -6.89
N SER A 182 -18.04 -16.28 -7.95
CA SER A 182 -19.12 -17.26 -7.81
C SER A 182 -18.57 -18.65 -8.17
N ARG A 183 -18.65 -19.57 -7.20
CA ARG A 183 -18.23 -20.97 -7.38
C ARG A 183 -19.10 -21.63 -8.47
N ARG A 184 -18.53 -21.94 -9.63
CA ARG A 184 -19.01 -23.03 -10.50
C ARG A 184 -17.99 -24.15 -10.48
N LYS A 185 -18.43 -25.37 -10.16
CA LYS A 185 -17.61 -26.60 -10.24
C LYS A 185 -17.42 -26.95 -11.73
N GLY A 186 -16.17 -27.10 -12.18
CA GLY A 186 -15.83 -27.79 -13.43
C GLY A 186 -15.41 -26.93 -14.64
N THR A 187 -15.39 -25.61 -14.56
CA THR A 187 -14.91 -24.74 -15.66
C THR A 187 -13.72 -23.89 -15.22
N PHE A 188 -12.79 -23.64 -16.14
CA PHE A 188 -11.67 -22.71 -15.94
C PHE A 188 -12.21 -21.36 -15.45
N ARG A 189 -11.48 -20.73 -14.52
CA ARG A 189 -11.85 -19.44 -13.94
C ARG A 189 -11.12 -18.33 -14.68
N PRO A 190 -11.83 -17.44 -15.40
CA PRO A 190 -11.21 -16.27 -15.95
C PRO A 190 -10.44 -15.53 -14.86
N SER A 191 -9.18 -15.25 -15.14
CA SER A 191 -8.24 -14.66 -14.20
C SER A 191 -7.66 -13.41 -14.81
N ILE A 192 -7.43 -12.40 -13.99
CA ILE A 192 -6.85 -11.14 -14.46
C ILE A 192 -5.40 -11.09 -13.98
N PHE A 193 -4.48 -10.99 -14.93
CA PHE A 193 -3.09 -10.68 -14.63
C PHE A 193 -2.87 -9.17 -14.73
N ILE A 194 -2.45 -8.56 -13.63
CA ILE A 194 -2.13 -7.14 -13.54
C ILE A 194 -0.67 -6.99 -13.16
N GLN A 195 0.10 -6.31 -14.00
CA GLN A 195 1.44 -5.88 -13.62
C GLN A 195 1.38 -4.44 -13.10
N THR A 196 1.97 -4.22 -11.93
CA THR A 196 2.22 -2.88 -11.41
C THR A 196 3.58 -2.43 -11.90
N VAL A 197 3.66 -1.21 -12.45
CA VAL A 197 4.90 -0.67 -12.99
C VAL A 197 5.25 0.65 -12.33
N ASN A 198 6.53 0.81 -11.97
CA ASN A 198 7.04 2.05 -11.41
C ASN A 198 7.17 3.09 -12.53
N LEU A 199 6.34 4.13 -12.52
CA LEU A 199 6.36 5.17 -13.55
C LEU A 199 7.49 6.19 -13.36
N ARG A 200 8.05 6.35 -12.15
CA ARG A 200 9.10 7.36 -11.89
C ARG A 200 10.27 7.36 -12.88
N PRO A 201 10.97 6.23 -13.14
CA PRO A 201 12.09 6.21 -14.09
C PRO A 201 11.66 6.34 -15.56
N ARG A 202 10.35 6.30 -15.82
CA ARG A 202 9.74 6.29 -17.16
C ARG A 202 9.16 7.65 -17.56
N MET A 203 9.05 8.58 -16.61
CA MET A 203 8.68 9.96 -16.87
C MET A 203 9.83 10.73 -17.53
N ASP A 204 9.50 11.84 -18.20
CA ASP A 204 10.46 12.70 -18.89
C ASP A 204 10.27 14.16 -18.43
N PRO A 205 11.18 14.69 -17.58
CA PRO A 205 12.36 14.01 -17.02
C PRO A 205 11.98 12.94 -15.97
N PRO A 206 12.86 11.95 -15.71
CA PRO A 206 12.62 10.94 -14.68
C PRO A 206 12.41 11.56 -13.30
N LEU A 207 11.42 11.05 -12.56
CA LEU A 207 11.17 11.50 -11.20
C LEU A 207 12.17 10.88 -10.21
N PRO A 208 12.57 11.61 -9.18
CA PRO A 208 13.47 11.08 -8.17
C PRO A 208 12.79 9.95 -7.40
N GLN A 209 13.58 8.98 -6.91
CA GLN A 209 13.01 7.80 -6.23
C GLN A 209 12.22 8.17 -4.98
N ASN A 210 12.64 9.22 -4.26
CA ASN A 210 11.97 9.73 -3.07
C ASN A 210 10.77 10.64 -3.37
N ALA A 211 10.37 10.79 -4.64
CA ALA A 211 9.13 11.48 -4.99
C ALA A 211 7.93 10.77 -4.35
N MET A 212 7.19 11.51 -3.54
CA MET A 212 6.04 11.02 -2.81
C MET A 212 4.75 11.19 -3.62
N GLY A 213 3.91 10.15 -3.62
CA GLY A 213 2.62 10.17 -4.28
C GLY A 213 2.23 8.81 -4.85
N ASN A 214 1.06 8.74 -5.46
CA ASN A 214 0.61 7.58 -6.21
C ASN A 214 1.02 7.71 -7.69
N LEU A 215 2.17 7.17 -8.06
CA LEU A 215 2.67 7.11 -9.44
C LEU A 215 2.76 5.65 -9.90
N ALA A 216 1.70 4.89 -9.63
CA ALA A 216 1.55 3.52 -10.06
C ALA A 216 0.49 3.42 -11.16
N TRP A 217 0.88 2.81 -12.28
CA TRP A 217 -0.05 2.43 -13.32
C TRP A 217 -0.25 0.92 -13.32
N LEU A 218 -1.50 0.51 -13.50
CA LEU A 218 -1.88 -0.90 -13.59
C LEU A 218 -1.89 -1.25 -15.08
N PHE A 219 -0.79 -1.86 -15.54
CA PHE A 219 -0.58 -2.22 -16.94
C PHE A 219 0.27 -3.48 -17.06
N PRO A 220 -0.09 -4.45 -17.92
CA PRO A 220 -1.37 -4.61 -18.62
C PRO A 220 -2.47 -5.16 -17.69
N LEU A 221 -3.72 -5.04 -18.11
CA LEU A 221 -4.81 -5.91 -17.67
C LEU A 221 -4.91 -7.04 -18.70
N VAL A 222 -4.41 -8.24 -18.38
CA VAL A 222 -4.58 -9.41 -19.25
C VAL A 222 -5.68 -10.27 -18.67
N ILE A 223 -6.77 -10.44 -19.42
CA ILE A 223 -7.80 -11.40 -19.09
C ILE A 223 -7.37 -12.75 -19.64
N ILE A 224 -7.16 -13.69 -18.74
CA ILE A 224 -6.81 -15.08 -19.02
C ILE A 224 -8.14 -15.83 -19.00
N GLU A 225 -8.61 -16.25 -20.16
CA GLU A 225 -9.94 -16.86 -20.31
C GLU A 225 -9.88 -18.39 -20.33
N ASN A 226 -8.72 -18.98 -20.64
CA ASN A 226 -8.52 -20.42 -20.72
C ASN A 226 -7.26 -20.89 -19.98
N GLU A 227 -7.24 -22.18 -19.62
CA GLU A 227 -6.08 -22.81 -18.95
C GLU A 227 -4.82 -22.83 -19.82
N LYS A 228 -4.98 -22.89 -21.14
CA LYS A 228 -3.86 -22.83 -22.10
C LYS A 228 -3.11 -21.50 -22.04
N ASP A 229 -3.80 -20.43 -21.67
CA ASP A 229 -3.21 -19.09 -21.57
C ASP A 229 -2.30 -18.96 -20.32
N LEU A 230 -2.44 -19.89 -19.35
CA LEU A 230 -1.54 -20.04 -18.20
C LEU A 230 -0.32 -20.89 -18.49
N GLU A 231 -0.23 -21.54 -19.66
CA GLU A 231 0.98 -22.26 -20.03
C GLU A 231 2.14 -21.27 -20.08
N PHE A 232 3.27 -21.66 -19.48
CA PHE A 232 4.40 -20.77 -19.25
C PHE A 232 4.84 -20.02 -20.53
N VAL A 233 4.87 -20.72 -21.66
CA VAL A 233 5.25 -20.15 -22.95
C VAL A 233 4.27 -19.06 -23.39
N GLU A 234 2.97 -19.30 -23.24
CA GLU A 234 1.93 -18.36 -23.67
C GLU A 234 1.84 -17.15 -22.74
N LEU A 235 1.97 -17.38 -21.44
CA LEU A 235 2.07 -16.31 -20.45
C LEU A 235 3.30 -15.42 -20.73
N VAL A 236 4.45 -16.02 -21.04
CA VAL A 236 5.67 -15.26 -21.37
C VAL A 236 5.52 -14.43 -22.64
N LYS A 237 4.91 -14.97 -23.71
CA LYS A 237 4.59 -14.18 -24.91
C LYS A 237 3.70 -12.99 -24.59
N THR A 238 2.66 -13.25 -23.79
CA THR A 238 1.70 -12.22 -23.37
C THR A 238 2.38 -11.14 -22.53
N LEU A 239 3.25 -11.52 -21.59
CA LEU A 239 4.07 -10.60 -20.80
C LEU A 239 5.03 -9.75 -21.65
N MET A 240 5.64 -10.34 -22.68
CA MET A 240 6.54 -9.61 -23.57
C MET A 240 5.78 -8.63 -24.47
N ALA A 241 4.66 -9.04 -25.05
CA ALA A 241 3.82 -8.18 -25.89
C ALA A 241 3.27 -6.99 -25.09
N THR A 242 2.83 -7.26 -23.86
CA THR A 242 2.33 -6.22 -22.96
C THR A 242 3.42 -5.27 -22.48
N ARG A 243 4.64 -5.75 -22.22
CA ARG A 243 5.79 -4.87 -21.93
C ARG A 243 6.04 -3.87 -23.06
N LEU A 244 5.96 -4.30 -24.33
CA LEU A 244 6.15 -3.41 -25.49
C LEU A 244 5.03 -2.37 -25.60
N SER A 245 3.78 -2.79 -25.35
CA SER A 245 2.64 -1.86 -25.33
C SER A 245 2.79 -0.79 -24.23
N LEU A 246 3.30 -1.18 -23.05
CA LEU A 246 3.61 -0.23 -21.98
C LEU A 246 4.65 0.80 -22.41
N GLU A 247 5.74 0.36 -23.04
CA GLU A 247 6.81 1.28 -23.50
C GLU A 247 6.30 2.31 -24.51
N ASN A 248 5.26 1.97 -25.29
CA ASN A 248 4.60 2.91 -26.19
C ASN A 248 3.70 3.89 -25.43
N LYS A 249 2.83 3.41 -24.53
CA LYS A 249 1.99 4.29 -23.70
C LYS A 249 2.80 5.22 -22.80
N VAL A 250 3.93 4.76 -22.27
CA VAL A 250 4.87 5.59 -21.50
C VAL A 250 5.35 6.82 -22.28
N LYS A 251 5.42 6.76 -23.62
CA LYS A 251 5.77 7.92 -24.45
C LYS A 251 4.67 8.98 -24.48
N GLU A 252 3.41 8.59 -24.24
CA GLU A 252 2.26 9.50 -24.16
C GLU A 252 2.23 10.25 -22.82
N PHE A 253 2.79 9.67 -21.76
CA PHE A 253 3.02 10.34 -20.47
C PHE A 253 4.17 11.37 -20.48
N LYS A 254 4.56 11.87 -21.65
CA LYS A 254 5.62 12.88 -21.80
C LYS A 254 5.03 14.27 -22.01
N GLY A 255 5.53 15.26 -21.26
CA GLY A 255 5.13 16.67 -21.43
C GLY A 255 3.72 16.98 -20.92
N GLU A 256 3.00 17.88 -21.61
CA GLU A 256 1.65 18.33 -21.22
C GLU A 256 0.56 17.26 -21.43
N GLY A 257 0.84 16.18 -22.17
CA GLY A 257 -0.12 15.10 -22.48
C GLY A 257 -0.40 14.10 -21.35
N ILE A 258 0.23 14.27 -20.17
CA ILE A 258 0.02 13.38 -19.01
C ILE A 258 -1.45 13.38 -18.57
N VAL A 259 -2.14 14.51 -18.65
CA VAL A 259 -3.53 14.65 -18.20
C VAL A 259 -4.47 13.83 -19.07
N GLU A 260 -4.33 13.97 -20.39
CA GLU A 260 -5.09 13.25 -21.40
C GLU A 260 -4.78 11.75 -21.35
N ALA A 261 -3.50 11.36 -21.23
CA ALA A 261 -3.10 9.97 -21.07
C ALA A 261 -3.67 9.33 -19.78
N VAL A 262 -3.70 10.08 -18.67
CA VAL A 262 -4.35 9.63 -17.42
C VAL A 262 -5.85 9.48 -17.63
N LYS A 263 -6.53 10.44 -18.25
CA LYS A 263 -7.99 10.39 -18.51
C LYS A 263 -8.37 9.23 -19.41
N GLU A 264 -7.69 9.08 -20.55
CA GLU A 264 -7.92 8.00 -21.52
C GLU A 264 -7.65 6.64 -20.89
N GLY A 265 -6.54 6.52 -20.19
CA GLY A 265 -6.17 5.30 -19.50
C GLY A 265 -7.08 4.93 -18.31
N LEU A 266 -7.76 5.88 -17.67
CA LEU A 266 -8.81 5.59 -16.69
C LEU A 266 -10.11 5.11 -17.37
N LYS A 267 -10.46 5.69 -18.52
CA LYS A 267 -11.62 5.28 -19.31
C LYS A 267 -11.49 3.85 -19.86
N GLU A 268 -10.32 3.49 -20.39
CA GLU A 268 -10.03 2.11 -20.83
C GLU A 268 -10.24 1.09 -19.70
N ARG A 269 -10.02 1.48 -18.44
CA ARG A 269 -10.21 0.60 -17.28
C ARG A 269 -11.68 0.41 -16.95
N GLU A 270 -12.49 1.47 -17.02
CA GLU A 270 -13.95 1.34 -16.83
C GLU A 270 -14.53 0.33 -17.82
N GLU A 271 -14.15 0.42 -19.10
CA GLU A 271 -14.62 -0.50 -20.16
C GLU A 271 -14.23 -1.97 -19.93
N HIS A 272 -13.14 -2.25 -19.21
CA HIS A 272 -12.71 -3.63 -18.92
C HIS A 272 -13.31 -4.21 -17.62
N PHE A 273 -13.94 -3.40 -16.76
CA PHE A 273 -14.52 -3.82 -15.48
C PHE A 273 -16.07 -3.71 -15.42
N GLU A 274 -16.72 -3.23 -16.48
CA GLU A 274 -18.17 -3.37 -16.72
C GLU A 274 -18.55 -4.75 -17.29
#